data_AF-A0A3B9AJM7-F1
#
_entry.id   AF-A0A3B9AJM7-F1
#
_cell.length_a   1.000
_cell.length_b   1.000
_cell.length_c   1.000
_cell.angle_alpha   90.00
_cell.angle_beta   90.00
_cell.angle_gamma   90.00
#
_symmetry.space_group_name_H-M   'P 1'
#
loop_
_entity.id
_entity.type
_entity.pdbx_description
1 polymer ?
#
loop_
_entity_poly.entity_id
_entity_poly.type
_entity_poly.pdbx_seq_one_letter_code
_entity_poly.pdbx_strand_id
1 'polypeptide(L)'
;FQCNSSLGLTLGFDIGAEQAAKGSQNYHTWMAPIVIAKYQINSSVALAVRAEYYQDKSGVIIATGIPGGFQAWGASGNLDVAITKHLLCRMEYRLLSGKEALFTSNGKPDKQNQMIALALAANF
;
A
#
# COMPACT_ATOMS: atom_id res chain seq x y z
N PHE A 1 1.18 15.91 7.99
CA PHE A 1 0.59 16.76 9.04
C PHE A 1 0.90 16.14 10.40
N GLN A 2 1.31 16.92 11.39
CA GLN A 2 1.45 16.40 12.77
C GLN A 2 0.19 16.79 13.54
N CYS A 3 -0.57 15.79 14.00
CA CYS A 3 -1.75 16.02 14.80
C CYS A 3 -1.38 16.42 16.23
N ASN A 4 -0.28 15.88 16.74
CA ASN A 4 0.36 16.27 18.00
C ASN A 4 1.85 15.88 17.99
N SER A 5 2.54 15.95 19.13
CA SER A 5 3.98 15.63 19.26
C SER A 5 4.35 14.18 18.92
N SER A 6 3.40 13.24 19.02
CA SER A 6 3.62 11.81 18.80
C SER A 6 2.86 11.24 17.61
N LEU A 7 1.80 11.91 17.13
CA LEU A 7 0.92 11.42 16.07
C LEU A 7 1.07 12.23 14.79
N GLY A 8 1.55 11.58 13.74
CA GLY A 8 1.60 12.10 12.38
C GLY A 8 0.56 11.45 11.47
N LEU A 9 -0.01 12.24 10.58
CA LEU A 9 -0.94 11.82 9.53
C LEU A 9 -0.43 12.27 8.16
N THR A 10 -0.45 11.36 7.19
CA THR A 10 -0.14 11.60 5.78
C THR A 10 -1.32 11.17 4.94
N LEU A 11 -1.75 12.06 4.03
CA LEU A 11 -2.76 11.78 3.02
C LEU A 11 -2.06 11.90 1.66
N GLY A 12 -2.31 10.96 0.77
CA GLY A 12 -1.81 10.96 -0.60
C GLY A 12 -2.89 10.52 -1.57
N PHE A 13 -2.77 10.96 -2.81
CA PHE A 13 -3.72 10.61 -3.86
C PHE A 13 -3.01 10.67 -5.20
N ASP A 14 -2.86 9.51 -5.83
CA ASP A 14 -2.37 9.42 -7.20
C ASP A 14 -3.53 9.21 -8.15
N ILE A 15 -3.46 9.82 -9.33
CA ILE A 15 -4.45 9.67 -10.41
C ILE A 15 -3.76 9.80 -11.76
N GLY A 16 -4.21 9.00 -12.72
CA GLY A 16 -3.72 9.05 -14.09
C GLY A 16 -4.81 8.75 -15.10
N ALA A 17 -4.54 9.11 -16.36
CA ALA A 17 -5.42 8.89 -17.49
C ALA A 17 -4.60 8.48 -18.72
N GLU A 18 -5.06 7.45 -19.44
CA GLU A 18 -4.48 6.96 -20.68
C GLU A 18 -5.52 7.00 -21.81
N GLN A 19 -5.12 7.37 -23.02
CA GLN A 19 -6.02 7.30 -24.17
C GLN A 19 -6.38 5.85 -24.50
N ALA A 20 -7.66 5.55 -24.65
CA ALA A 20 -8.12 4.19 -24.98
C ALA A 20 -7.53 3.64 -26.29
N ALA A 21 -7.19 4.55 -27.22
CA ALA A 21 -6.43 4.27 -28.42
C ALA A 21 -5.73 5.57 -28.85
N LYS A 22 -4.69 5.47 -29.67
CA LYS A 22 -3.97 6.64 -30.20
C LYS A 22 -4.94 7.60 -30.90
N GLY A 23 -5.05 8.83 -30.41
CA GLY A 23 -5.95 9.85 -30.96
C GLY A 23 -7.41 9.74 -30.50
N SER A 24 -7.72 8.84 -29.57
CA SER A 24 -9.04 8.72 -28.95
C SER A 24 -9.35 9.91 -28.06
N GLN A 25 -10.62 10.31 -28.04
CA GLN A 25 -11.16 11.25 -27.05
C GLN A 25 -11.62 10.56 -25.75
N ASN A 26 -11.67 9.23 -25.75
CA ASN A 26 -11.99 8.42 -24.58
C ASN A 26 -10.72 8.06 -23.83
N TYR A 27 -10.79 8.14 -22.50
CA TYR A 27 -9.68 7.89 -21.59
C TYR A 27 -10.01 6.80 -20.57
N HIS A 28 -9.01 6.00 -20.25
CA HIS A 28 -9.00 5.07 -19.13
C HIS A 28 -8.32 5.73 -17.95
N THR A 29 -9.01 5.82 -16.81
CA THR A 29 -8.49 6.48 -15.62
C THR A 29 -8.24 5.47 -14.51
N TRP A 30 -7.17 5.70 -13.75
CA TRP A 30 -6.85 4.95 -12.55
C TRP A 30 -6.58 5.92 -11.39
N MET A 31 -6.75 5.44 -10.16
CA MET A 31 -6.44 6.22 -8.96
C MET A 31 -5.97 5.33 -7.80
N ALA A 32 -5.19 5.94 -6.91
CA ALA A 32 -4.68 5.31 -5.70
C ALA A 32 -4.67 6.30 -4.50
N PRO A 33 -5.81 6.54 -3.83
CA PRO A 33 -5.81 7.18 -2.51
C PRO A 33 -5.04 6.37 -1.47
N ILE A 34 -4.30 7.08 -0.62
CA ILE A 34 -3.55 6.51 0.50
C ILE A 34 -3.66 7.36 1.77
N VAL A 35 -3.79 6.70 2.90
CA VAL A 35 -3.77 7.30 4.24
C VAL A 35 -2.73 6.55 5.09
N ILE A 36 -1.87 7.29 5.78
CA ILE A 36 -0.87 6.73 6.69
C ILE A 36 -0.93 7.49 8.01
N ALA A 37 -1.11 6.76 9.11
CA ALA A 37 -0.96 7.29 10.45
C ALA A 37 0.29 6.68 11.10
N LYS A 38 1.12 7.51 11.72
CA LYS A 38 2.32 7.09 12.45
C LYS A 38 2.26 7.62 13.87
N TYR A 39 2.43 6.75 14.85
CA TYR A 39 2.46 7.05 16.26
C TYR A 39 3.84 6.73 16.86
N GLN A 40 4.48 7.73 17.44
CA GLN A 40 5.74 7.60 18.17
C GLN A 40 5.44 7.24 19.62
N ILE A 41 5.72 5.98 20.00
CA ILE A 41 5.44 5.48 21.36
C ILE A 41 6.45 6.06 22.34
N ASN A 42 7.74 6.05 21.97
CA ASN A 42 8.83 6.68 22.71
C ASN A 42 10.00 6.98 21.74
N SER A 43 11.15 7.44 22.22
CA SER A 43 12.29 7.79 21.36
C SER A 43 12.85 6.65 20.50
N SER A 44 12.57 5.39 20.85
CA SER A 44 13.11 4.21 20.17
C SER A 44 12.05 3.37 19.47
N VAL A 45 10.75 3.63 19.67
CA VAL A 45 9.68 2.78 19.13
C VAL A 45 8.60 3.61 18.44
N ALA A 46 8.28 3.24 17.21
CA ALA A 46 7.17 3.81 16.44
C ALA A 46 6.29 2.74 15.83
N LEU A 47 4.99 3.02 15.78
CA LEU A 47 4.00 2.23 15.06
C LEU A 47 3.48 3.05 13.87
N ALA A 48 3.32 2.44 12.71
CA ALA A 48 2.62 3.06 11.60
C ALA A 48 1.57 2.11 11.02
N VAL A 49 0.45 2.68 10.58
CA VAL A 49 -0.59 1.97 9.83
C VAL A 49 -0.84 2.70 8.53
N ARG A 50 -1.10 1.94 7.47
CA ARG A 50 -1.40 2.43 6.13
C ARG A 50 -2.67 1.77 5.63
N ALA A 51 -3.53 2.55 4.99
CA ALA A 51 -4.65 2.09 4.20
C ALA A 51 -4.56 2.71 2.80
N GLU A 52 -4.74 1.90 1.77
CA GLU A 52 -4.71 2.31 0.37
C GLU A 52 -5.83 1.63 -0.40
N TYR A 53 -6.34 2.29 -1.43
CA TYR A 53 -7.26 1.69 -2.38
C TYR A 53 -6.75 1.93 -3.78
N TYR A 54 -6.58 0.86 -4.56
CA TYR A 54 -6.16 0.95 -5.94
C TYR A 54 -7.35 0.66 -6.84
N GLN A 55 -7.63 1.54 -7.79
CA GLN A 55 -8.66 1.36 -8.79
C GLN A 55 -8.10 1.58 -10.19
N ASP A 56 -7.98 0.51 -10.96
CA ASP A 56 -7.59 0.51 -12.36
C ASP A 56 -8.51 -0.43 -13.14
N LYS A 57 -9.69 0.09 -13.50
CA LYS A 57 -10.76 -0.72 -14.13
C LYS A 57 -10.44 -1.19 -15.54
N SER A 58 -9.49 -0.53 -16.18
CA SER A 58 -9.09 -0.78 -17.57
C SER A 58 -7.75 -1.48 -17.69
N GLY A 59 -7.03 -1.68 -16.57
CA GLY A 59 -5.74 -2.38 -16.56
C GLY A 59 -4.61 -1.56 -17.19
N VAL A 60 -4.67 -0.23 -17.07
CA VAL A 60 -3.66 0.70 -17.59
C VAL A 60 -2.31 0.49 -16.90
N ILE A 61 -2.32 0.31 -15.57
CA ILE A 61 -1.12 0.10 -14.77
C ILE A 61 -0.93 -1.38 -14.44
N ILE A 62 -2.01 -2.08 -14.07
CA ILE A 62 -1.97 -3.49 -13.69
C ILE A 62 -2.94 -4.29 -14.56
N ALA A 63 -2.41 -4.94 -15.59
CA ALA A 63 -3.18 -5.82 -16.45
C ALA A 63 -3.49 -7.15 -15.74
N THR A 64 -4.78 -7.41 -15.48
CA THR A 64 -5.25 -8.64 -14.80
C THR A 64 -5.97 -9.62 -15.72
N GLY A 65 -6.45 -9.15 -16.89
CA GLY A 65 -7.27 -9.94 -17.81
C GLY A 65 -8.70 -10.22 -17.32
N ILE A 66 -9.10 -9.67 -16.17
CA ILE A 66 -10.43 -9.88 -15.56
C ILE A 66 -11.33 -8.68 -15.92
N PRO A 67 -12.63 -8.91 -16.23
CA PRO A 67 -13.59 -7.81 -16.42
C PRO A 67 -13.62 -6.86 -15.21
N GLY A 68 -13.42 -5.57 -15.46
CA GLY A 68 -13.36 -4.56 -14.41
C GLY A 68 -11.98 -4.35 -13.80
N GLY A 69 -10.92 -4.98 -14.32
CA GLY A 69 -9.52 -4.63 -14.06
C GLY A 69 -9.04 -4.87 -12.62
N PHE A 70 -7.94 -4.22 -12.25
CA PHE A 70 -7.36 -4.33 -10.92
C PHE A 70 -8.06 -3.38 -9.96
N GLN A 71 -8.71 -3.93 -8.93
CA GLN A 71 -9.34 -3.16 -7.87
C GLN A 71 -9.07 -3.84 -6.53
N ALA A 72 -8.29 -3.22 -5.66
CA ALA A 72 -7.90 -3.82 -4.39
C ALA A 72 -7.77 -2.79 -3.27
N TRP A 73 -8.14 -3.19 -2.07
CA TRP A 73 -7.77 -2.51 -0.83
C TRP A 73 -6.46 -3.07 -0.32
N GLY A 74 -5.59 -2.19 0.16
CA GLY A 74 -4.37 -2.54 0.89
C GLY A 74 -4.42 -1.98 2.31
N ALA A 75 -3.97 -2.79 3.27
CA ALA A 75 -3.73 -2.37 4.63
C ALA A 75 -2.37 -2.90 5.09
N SER A 76 -1.59 -2.07 5.77
CA SER A 76 -0.34 -2.51 6.39
C SER A 76 -0.13 -1.90 7.76
N GLY A 77 0.62 -2.61 8.59
CA GLY A 77 1.06 -2.16 9.91
C GLY A 77 2.54 -2.43 10.07
N ASN A 78 3.28 -1.43 10.56
CA ASN A 78 4.72 -1.47 10.74
C ASN A 78 5.09 -1.11 12.17
N LEU A 79 5.89 -1.94 12.83
CA LEU A 79 6.53 -1.64 14.10
C LEU A 79 8.03 -1.41 13.87
N ASP A 80 8.50 -0.22 14.19
CA ASP A 80 9.88 0.20 14.10
C ASP A 80 10.49 0.28 15.49
N VAL A 81 11.60 -0.45 15.72
CA VAL A 81 12.32 -0.51 17.00
C VAL A 81 13.79 -0.18 16.77
N ALA A 82 14.25 0.95 17.31
CA ALA A 82 15.66 1.27 17.39
C ALA A 82 16.30 0.44 18.51
N ILE A 83 17.04 -0.59 18.12
CA ILE A 83 17.78 -1.46 19.05
C ILE A 83 18.96 -0.67 19.65
N THR A 84 19.63 0.11 18.81
CA THR A 84 20.65 1.08 19.20
C THR A 84 20.49 2.35 18.37
N LYS A 85 21.30 3.38 18.63
CA LYS A 85 21.36 4.58 17.77
C LYS A 85 21.81 4.29 16.31
N HIS A 86 22.38 3.11 16.06
CA HIS A 86 22.91 2.68 14.77
C HIS A 86 22.16 1.52 14.14
N LEU A 87 21.15 0.96 14.82
CA LEU A 87 20.47 -0.26 14.38
C LEU A 87 18.96 -0.14 14.58
N LEU A 88 18.21 -0.23 13.48
CA LEU A 88 16.74 -0.22 13.45
C LEU A 88 16.24 -1.58 12.98
N CYS A 89 15.24 -2.11 13.68
CA CYS A 89 14.47 -3.28 13.27
C CYS A 89 13.06 -2.86 12.89
N ARG A 90 12.54 -3.36 11.77
CA ARG A 90 11.16 -3.18 11.34
C ARG A 90 10.49 -4.53 11.17
N MET A 91 9.30 -4.66 11.74
CA MET A 91 8.37 -5.73 11.43
C MET A 91 7.17 -5.13 10.70
N GLU A 92 6.77 -5.73 9.58
CA GLU A 92 5.62 -5.30 8.79
C GLU A 92 4.66 -6.47 8.55
N TYR A 93 3.37 -6.21 8.74
CA TYR A 93 2.30 -7.04 8.20
C TYR A 93 1.58 -6.28 7.10
N ARG A 94 1.30 -6.94 5.98
CA ARG A 94 0.57 -6.39 4.85
C ARG A 94 -0.53 -7.34 4.41
N LEU A 95 -1.69 -6.78 4.13
CA LEU A 95 -2.86 -7.45 3.57
C LEU A 95 -3.32 -6.68 2.33
N LEU A 96 -3.49 -7.39 1.22
CA LEU A 96 -4.18 -6.90 0.03
C LEU A 96 -5.47 -7.71 -0.15
N SER A 97 -6.56 -7.04 -0.52
CA SER A 97 -7.88 -7.63 -0.75
C SER A 97 -8.50 -7.09 -2.02
N GLY A 98 -8.58 -7.94 -3.04
CA GLY A 98 -9.16 -7.64 -4.34
C GLY A 98 -10.69 -7.71 -4.31
N LYS A 99 -11.33 -6.89 -5.15
CA LYS A 99 -12.77 -7.02 -5.44
C LYS A 99 -13.07 -8.39 -6.08
N GLU A 100 -12.21 -8.80 -7.01
CA GLU A 100 -12.18 -10.12 -7.64
C GLU A 100 -10.98 -10.95 -7.12
N ALA A 101 -10.89 -12.21 -7.57
CA ALA A 101 -9.76 -13.09 -7.24
C ALA A 101 -8.50 -12.69 -8.03
N LEU A 102 -7.86 -11.60 -7.60
CA LEU A 102 -6.70 -10.98 -8.25
C LEU A 102 -5.37 -11.67 -7.90
N PHE A 103 -5.35 -12.51 -6.86
CA PHE A 103 -4.14 -13.13 -6.33
C PHE A 103 -4.20 -14.64 -6.48
N THR A 104 -3.09 -15.29 -6.13
CA THR A 104 -2.98 -16.75 -6.12
C THR A 104 -2.54 -17.23 -4.75
N SER A 105 -3.25 -18.20 -4.19
CA SER A 105 -2.92 -18.88 -2.94
C SER A 105 -2.98 -20.39 -3.16
N ASN A 106 -1.88 -21.08 -2.88
CA ASN A 106 -1.76 -22.54 -3.10
C ASN A 106 -2.18 -22.99 -4.51
N GLY A 107 -1.82 -22.20 -5.53
CA GLY A 107 -2.13 -22.47 -6.94
C GLY A 107 -3.58 -22.23 -7.33
N LYS A 108 -4.42 -21.65 -6.46
CA LYS A 108 -5.82 -21.31 -6.74
C LYS A 108 -6.02 -19.79 -6.71
N PRO A 109 -6.95 -19.24 -7.51
CA PRO A 109 -7.33 -17.84 -7.42
C PRO A 109 -7.82 -17.50 -6.01
N ASP A 110 -7.35 -16.37 -5.49
CA ASP A 110 -7.68 -15.86 -4.16
C ASP A 110 -7.96 -14.35 -4.26
N LYS A 111 -8.88 -13.88 -3.41
CA LYS A 111 -9.14 -12.45 -3.26
C LYS A 111 -8.13 -11.78 -2.35
N GLN A 112 -7.37 -12.52 -1.56
CA GLN A 112 -6.44 -11.95 -0.59
C GLN A 112 -4.99 -12.36 -0.83
N ASN A 113 -4.09 -11.45 -0.46
CA ASN A 113 -2.67 -11.74 -0.34
C ASN A 113 -2.18 -11.17 0.99
N GLN A 114 -1.38 -11.96 1.72
CA GLN A 114 -0.87 -11.59 3.03
C GLN A 114 0.65 -11.79 3.07
N MET A 115 1.33 -10.86 3.72
CA MET A 115 2.78 -10.89 3.89
C MET A 115 3.16 -10.44 5.30
N ILE A 116 4.10 -11.16 5.90
CA ILE A 116 4.85 -10.69 7.07
C ILE A 116 6.30 -10.52 6.63
N ALA A 117 6.92 -9.41 7.00
CA ALA A 117 8.31 -9.13 6.71
C ALA A 117 9.03 -8.61 7.96
N LEU A 118 10.32 -8.95 8.04
CA LEU A 118 11.25 -8.43 9.03
C LEU A 118 12.43 -7.81 8.30
N ALA A 119 12.84 -6.62 8.70
CA ALA A 119 13.97 -5.91 8.11
C ALA A 119 14.87 -5.31 9.19
N LEU A 120 16.17 -5.33 8.95
CA LEU A 120 17.18 -4.66 9.77
C LEU A 120 17.89 -3.61 8.93
N ALA A 121 18.07 -2.41 9.49
CA ALA A 121 18.81 -1.33 8.88
C ALA A 121 19.90 -0.84 9.84
N ALA A 122 21.14 -0.71 9.35
CA ALA A 122 22.29 -0.24 10.10
C ALA A 122 22.90 1.00 9.43
N ASN A 123 23.41 1.94 10.24
CA ASN A 123 24.23 3.04 9.78
C ASN A 123 25.57 3.08 10.54
N PHE A 124 26.61 3.61 9.89
CA PHE A 124 28.00 3.63 10.38
C PHE A 124 28.58 5.04 10.26
#